data_AF-A0A1G0YIL2-F1
#
_entry.id   AF-A0A1G0YIL2-F1
#
_cell.length_a   1.000
_cell.length_b   1.000
_cell.length_c   1.000
_cell.angle_alpha   90.00
_cell.angle_beta   90.00
_cell.angle_gamma   90.00
#
_symmetry.space_group_name_H-M   'P 1'
#
loop_
_entity.id
_entity.type
_entity.pdbx_description
1 polymer ?
#
loop_
_entity_poly.entity_id
_entity_poly.type
_entity_poly.pdbx_seq_one_letter_code
_entity_poly.pdbx_strand_id
1 'polypeptide(L)'
;MKSPSGTLNFQEAAKTLRSQGIATGPCLLFRQLRRRKILMADNLPYQQYINCGWFRVKRGTYEHPRDGRLQYTRTFITETGIRAIERLLQDNKKPWKINAVINLPNCILGF
;
A
#
# COMPACT_ATOMS: atom_id res chain seq x y z
N MET A 1 -10.71 -14.47 -6.28
CA MET A 1 -11.91 -13.61 -6.42
C MET A 1 -11.57 -12.45 -7.33
N LYS A 2 -12.34 -12.22 -8.40
CA LYS A 2 -12.13 -11.07 -9.29
C LYS A 2 -12.48 -9.77 -8.55
N SER A 3 -11.72 -8.71 -8.79
CA SER A 3 -12.02 -7.38 -8.25
C SER A 3 -13.40 -6.92 -8.77
N PRO A 4 -14.24 -6.26 -7.95
CA PRO A 4 -15.52 -5.71 -8.41
C PRO A 4 -15.29 -4.65 -9.51
N SER A 5 -16.28 -4.45 -10.38
CA SER A 5 -16.21 -3.49 -11.49
C SER A 5 -15.79 -2.10 -11.01
N GLY A 6 -14.81 -1.49 -11.70
CA GLY A 6 -14.26 -0.18 -11.37
C GLY A 6 -13.36 -0.13 -10.12
N THR A 7 -12.90 -1.28 -9.63
CA THR A 7 -11.94 -1.34 -8.51
C THR A 7 -10.80 -2.31 -8.76
N LEU A 8 -9.64 -2.00 -8.18
CA LEU A 8 -8.46 -2.83 -8.22
C LEU A 8 -8.16 -3.40 -6.82
N ASN A 9 -7.62 -4.60 -6.79
CA ASN A 9 -6.97 -5.10 -5.58
C ASN A 9 -5.59 -4.42 -5.39
N PHE A 10 -4.97 -4.59 -4.23
CA PHE A 10 -3.67 -3.98 -3.93
C PHE A 10 -2.52 -4.47 -4.81
N GLN A 11 -2.61 -5.68 -5.38
CA GLN A 11 -1.60 -6.22 -6.29
C GLN A 11 -1.70 -5.53 -7.66
N GLU A 12 -2.92 -5.45 -8.20
CA GLU A 12 -3.25 -4.73 -9.43
C GLU A 12 -2.90 -3.24 -9.29
N ALA A 13 -3.29 -2.59 -8.19
CA ALA A 13 -2.98 -1.19 -7.95
C ALA A 13 -1.47 -0.94 -7.86
N ALA A 14 -0.70 -1.79 -7.18
CA ALA A 14 0.75 -1.65 -7.15
C ALA A 14 1.38 -1.81 -8.54
N LYS A 15 0.86 -2.72 -9.37
CA LYS A 15 1.30 -2.88 -10.77
C LYS A 15 0.99 -1.62 -11.58
N THR A 16 -0.21 -1.07 -11.45
CA THR A 16 -0.61 0.18 -12.12
C THR A 16 0.28 1.35 -11.72
N LEU A 17 0.50 1.56 -10.41
CA LEU A 17 1.37 2.62 -9.90
C LEU A 17 2.82 2.46 -10.39
N ARG A 18 3.30 1.21 -10.51
CA ARG A 18 4.62 0.91 -11.07
C ARG A 18 4.72 1.31 -12.54
N SER A 19 3.69 1.03 -13.34
CA SER A 19 3.61 1.48 -14.73
C SER A 19 3.59 3.01 -14.86
N GLN A 20 3.12 3.73 -13.84
CA GLN A 20 3.14 5.20 -13.77
C GLN A 20 4.48 5.77 -13.22
N GLY A 21 5.52 4.93 -13.07
CA GLY A 21 6.84 5.38 -12.62
C GLY A 21 6.96 5.59 -11.10
N ILE A 22 6.05 5.01 -10.31
CA ILE A 22 6.16 4.94 -8.85
C ILE A 22 6.73 3.57 -8.47
N ALA A 23 7.95 3.55 -7.95
CA ALA A 23 8.59 2.33 -7.47
C ALA A 23 7.91 1.85 -6.17
N THR A 24 6.82 1.10 -6.31
CA THR A 24 6.09 0.50 -5.18
C THR A 24 5.69 -0.95 -5.46
N GLY A 25 5.62 -1.73 -4.39
CA GLY A 25 5.07 -3.09 -4.38
C GLY A 25 3.89 -3.18 -3.40
N PRO A 26 3.12 -4.27 -3.41
CA PRO A 26 1.91 -4.38 -2.59
C PRO A 26 2.18 -4.21 -1.08
N CYS A 27 3.19 -4.89 -0.54
CA CYS A 27 3.57 -4.78 0.87
C CYS A 27 4.06 -3.36 1.23
N LEU A 28 4.82 -2.73 0.33
CA LEU A 28 5.29 -1.36 0.53
C LEU A 28 4.11 -0.37 0.51
N LEU A 29 3.15 -0.55 -0.41
CA LEU A 29 1.94 0.24 -0.49
C LEU A 29 1.14 0.16 0.80
N PHE A 30 0.87 -1.05 1.33
CA PHE A 30 0.22 -1.21 2.63
C PHE A 30 0.98 -0.48 3.73
N ARG A 31 2.30 -0.64 3.80
CA ARG A 31 3.13 0.03 4.81
C ARG A 31 3.03 1.56 4.72
N GLN A 32 3.10 2.13 3.52
CA GLN A 32 3.01 3.58 3.31
C GLN A 32 1.64 4.11 3.73
N LEU A 33 0.56 3.43 3.34
CA LEU A 33 -0.80 3.85 3.69
C LEU A 33 -1.09 3.72 5.19
N ARG A 34 -0.58 2.68 5.86
CA ARG A 34 -0.69 2.57 7.33
C ARG A 34 0.09 3.66 8.06
N ARG A 35 1.32 3.96 7.62
CA ARG A 35 2.14 5.05 8.22
C ARG A 35 1.45 6.41 8.12
N ARG A 36 0.67 6.63 7.06
CA ARG A 36 -0.10 7.86 6.82
C ARG A 36 -1.48 7.86 7.45
N LYS A 37 -1.83 6.86 8.27
CA LYS A 37 -3.17 6.70 8.87
C LYS A 37 -4.29 6.69 7.82
N ILE A 38 -4.01 6.16 6.63
CA ILE A 38 -5.02 5.90 5.58
C ILE A 38 -5.63 4.52 5.79
N LEU A 39 -4.79 3.55 6.14
CA LEU A 39 -5.20 2.22 6.57
C LEU A 39 -4.91 2.03 8.07
N MET A 40 -5.76 1.25 8.72
CA MET A 40 -5.61 0.76 10.07
C MET A 40 -4.66 -0.46 10.11
N ALA A 41 -4.36 -0.96 11.31
CA ALA A 41 -3.45 -2.09 11.51
C ALA A 41 -3.96 -3.39 10.84
N ASP A 42 -5.28 -3.56 10.77
CA ASP A 42 -6.00 -4.66 10.14
C ASP A 42 -6.17 -4.51 8.61
N ASN A 43 -5.57 -3.48 8.00
CA ASN A 43 -5.69 -3.14 6.58
C ASN A 43 -7.05 -2.64 6.11
N LEU A 44 -7.93 -2.27 7.05
CA LEU A 44 -9.14 -1.56 6.71
C LEU A 44 -8.87 -0.06 6.59
N PRO A 45 -9.47 0.64 5.63
CA PRO A 45 -9.33 2.08 5.52
C PRO A 45 -10.11 2.77 6.63
N TYR A 46 -9.61 3.93 7.09
CA TYR A 46 -10.42 4.79 7.96
C TYR A 46 -11.65 5.28 7.20
N GLN A 47 -12.76 5.46 7.92
CA GLN A 47 -14.06 5.82 7.35
C GLN A 47 -14.00 7.04 6.42
N GLN A 48 -13.19 8.05 6.76
CA GLN A 48 -12.98 9.24 5.93
C GLN A 48 -12.55 8.90 4.49
N TYR A 49 -11.67 7.91 4.30
CA TYR A 49 -11.17 7.55 2.97
C TYR A 49 -12.12 6.63 2.20
N ILE A 50 -13.06 5.98 2.90
CA ILE A 50 -14.21 5.31 2.27
C ILE A 50 -15.16 6.40 1.75
N ASN A 51 -15.48 7.39 2.58
CA ASN A 51 -16.40 8.48 2.23
C ASN A 51 -15.85 9.36 1.09
N CYS A 52 -14.52 9.59 1.05
CA CYS A 52 -13.85 10.24 -0.08
C CYS A 52 -13.81 9.39 -1.37
N GLY A 53 -14.33 8.16 -1.32
CA GLY A 53 -14.42 7.26 -2.48
C GLY A 53 -13.09 6.62 -2.88
N TRP A 54 -12.07 6.61 -2.01
CA TRP A 54 -10.76 6.02 -2.35
C TRP A 54 -10.78 4.49 -2.31
N PHE A 55 -11.58 3.94 -1.39
CA PHE A 55 -11.63 2.52 -1.14
C PHE A 55 -13.05 1.98 -1.16
N ARG A 56 -13.19 0.71 -1.55
CA ARG A 56 -14.41 -0.08 -1.34
C ARG A 56 -14.06 -1.31 -0.52
N VAL A 57 -14.80 -1.54 0.54
CA VAL A 57 -14.61 -2.70 1.43
C VAL A 57 -15.67 -3.74 1.11
N LYS A 58 -15.25 -4.98 0.87
CA LYS A 58 -16.16 -6.10 0.60
C LYS A 58 -15.89 -7.23 1.59
N ARG A 59 -16.96 -7.75 2.20
CA ARG A 59 -16.92 -9.00 2.95
C ARG A 59 -17.07 -10.19 2.00
N GLY A 60 -16.37 -11.26 2.31
CA GLY A 60 -16.51 -12.56 1.68
C GLY A 60 -16.49 -13.66 2.71
N THR A 61 -16.81 -14.86 2.27
CA THR A 61 -16.68 -16.08 3.07
C THR A 61 -15.80 -17.07 2.33
N TYR A 62 -15.05 -17.87 3.07
CA TYR A 62 -14.34 -19.02 2.52
C TYR A 62 -14.58 -20.24 3.42
N GLU A 63 -14.49 -21.43 2.82
CA GLU A 63 -14.56 -22.68 3.58
C GLU A 63 -13.16 -23.05 4.06
N HIS A 64 -13.02 -23.18 5.37
CA HIS A 64 -11.83 -23.70 6.01
C HIS A 64 -12.03 -25.20 6.29
N PRO A 65 -11.06 -26.06 5.95
CA PRO A 65 -11.22 -27.51 6.08
C PRO A 65 -11.54 -28.00 7.51
N ARG A 66 -11.19 -27.23 8.54
CA ARG A 66 -11.44 -27.59 9.95
C ARG A 66 -12.52 -26.73 10.62
N ASP A 67 -12.52 -25.44 10.32
CA ASP A 67 -13.29 -24.44 11.07
C ASP A 67 -14.58 -24.03 10.33
N GLY A 68 -14.91 -24.69 9.22
CA GLY A 68 -16.11 -24.42 8.44
C GLY A 68 -16.07 -23.07 7.71
N ARG A 69 -17.22 -22.41 7.55
CA ARG A 69 -17.34 -21.16 6.77
C ARG A 69 -16.84 -19.97 7.60
N LEU A 70 -15.65 -19.48 7.27
CA LEU A 70 -15.04 -18.29 7.88
C LEU A 70 -15.34 -17.04 7.05
N GLN A 71 -15.43 -15.90 7.73
CA GLN A 71 -15.62 -14.59 7.11
C GLN A 71 -14.29 -13.86 6.97
N TYR A 72 -14.14 -13.10 5.89
CA TYR A 72 -13.01 -12.19 5.71
C TYR A 72 -13.47 -10.89 5.11
N THR A 73 -12.69 -9.84 5.36
CA THR A 73 -12.92 -8.52 4.80
C THR A 73 -11.75 -8.14 3.91
N ARG A 74 -12.04 -7.66 2.70
CA ARG A 74 -11.01 -7.24 1.75
C ARG A 74 -11.28 -5.81 1.27
N THR A 75 -10.23 -5.01 1.31
CA THR A 75 -10.22 -3.64 0.81
C THR A 75 -9.80 -3.62 -0.66
N PHE A 76 -10.55 -2.88 -1.47
CA PHE A 76 -10.28 -2.59 -2.87
C PHE A 76 -10.08 -1.09 -3.06
N ILE A 77 -9.31 -0.72 -4.08
CA ILE A 77 -8.98 0.67 -4.41
C ILE A 77 -9.79 1.06 -5.64
N THR A 78 -10.45 2.22 -5.60
CA THR A 78 -11.17 2.76 -6.76
C THR A 78 -10.19 3.48 -7.71
N GLU A 79 -10.63 3.81 -8.92
CA GLU A 79 -9.85 4.65 -9.84
C GLU A 79 -9.50 6.02 -9.21
N THR A 80 -10.44 6.61 -8.48
CA THR A 80 -10.22 7.87 -7.74
C THR A 80 -9.17 7.68 -6.64
N GLY A 81 -9.23 6.57 -5.92
CA GLY A 81 -8.24 6.20 -4.90
C GLY A 81 -6.85 6.02 -5.49
N ILE A 82 -6.72 5.40 -6.66
CA ILE A 82 -5.42 5.24 -7.33
C ILE A 82 -4.81 6.60 -7.66
N ARG A 83 -5.58 7.51 -8.28
CA ARG A 83 -5.09 8.86 -8.59
C ARG A 83 -4.67 9.63 -7.35
N ALA A 84 -5.39 9.49 -6.24
CA ALA A 84 -5.05 10.13 -4.98
C ALA A 84 -3.77 9.54 -4.36
N ILE A 85 -3.65 8.21 -4.34
CA ILE A 85 -2.47 7.50 -3.85
C ILE A 85 -1.24 7.82 -4.71
N GLU A 86 -1.41 7.90 -6.02
CA GLU A 86 -0.36 8.28 -6.96
C GLU A 86 0.26 9.63 -6.57
N ARG A 87 -0.57 10.66 -6.41
CA ARG A 87 -0.15 12.00 -5.96
C ARG A 87 0.57 11.94 -4.60
N LEU A 88 -0.04 11.27 -3.62
CA LEU A 88 0.54 11.10 -2.27
C LEU A 88 1.92 10.46 -2.25
N LEU A 89 2.19 9.54 -3.18
CA LEU A 89 3.46 8.82 -3.28
C LEU A 89 4.49 9.58 -4.12
N GLN A 90 4.06 10.35 -5.12
CA GLN A 90 4.93 11.23 -5.90
C GLN A 90 5.54 12.35 -5.05
N ASP A 91 4.76 12.93 -4.13
CA ASP A 91 5.24 13.95 -3.17
C ASP A 91 6.36 13.43 -2.26
N ASN A 92 6.48 12.10 -2.13
CA ASN A 92 7.49 11.44 -1.29
C ASN A 92 8.75 11.06 -2.07
N LYS A 93 8.90 11.47 -3.34
CA LYS A 93 10.15 11.34 -4.09
C LYS A 93 11.20 12.30 -3.50
N LYS A 94 11.76 11.96 -2.33
CA LYS A 94 13.11 12.43 -2.00
C LYS A 94 14.05 11.76 -3.00
N PRO A 95 14.81 12.53 -3.81
CA PRO A 95 15.83 11.94 -4.63
C PRO A 95 16.87 11.40 -3.65
N TRP A 96 16.90 10.09 -3.45
CA TRP A 96 18.08 9.47 -2.91
C TRP A 96 19.17 9.64 -3.99
N LYS A 97 19.85 10.80 -3.98
CA LYS A 97 21.18 10.88 -4.56
C LYS A 97 22.02 9.93 -3.72
N ILE A 98 22.29 8.76 -4.27
CA ILE A 98 23.44 7.93 -3.89
C ILE A 98 24.69 8.79 -4.11
N ASN A 99 25.14 9.48 -3.07
CA ASN A 99 26.48 10.05 -2.92
C ASN A 99 26.84 9.96 -1.44
N ALA A 100 27.11 8.75 -0.97
CA ALA A 100 27.82 8.49 0.27
C ALA A 100 28.47 7.09 0.21
N VAL A 101 29.15 6.81 -0.90
CA VAL A 101 30.27 5.85 -0.94
C VAL A 101 31.49 6.71 -1.22
N ILE A 102 32.11 7.25 -0.17
CA ILE A 102 33.56 7.53 0.01
C ILE A 102 33.77 8.41 1.26
N ASN A 103 34.71 7.98 2.10
CA ASN A 103 35.15 8.53 3.39
C ASN A 103 34.37 8.15 4.66
N LEU A 104 34.50 6.88 5.08
CA LEU A 104 34.84 6.63 6.47
C LEU A 104 36.37 6.77 6.60
N PRO A 105 36.91 7.74 7.38
CA PRO A 105 38.30 7.64 7.79
C PRO A 105 38.45 6.44 8.73
N ASN A 106 39.48 5.64 8.45
CA ASN A 106 40.01 4.64 9.36
C ASN A 106 40.27 5.28 10.73
N CYS A 107 39.51 4.87 11.75
CA CYS A 107 39.92 5.03 13.14
C CYS A 107 40.07 3.64 13.76
N ILE A 108 41.27 3.12 13.53
CA ILE A 108 41.95 2.09 14.29
C ILE A 108 42.30 2.68 15.68
N LEU A 109 42.10 1.88 16.74
CA LEU A 109 42.69 1.95 18.10
C LEU A 109 42.44 3.21 18.96
N GLY A 110 41.91 2.98 20.18
CA GLY A 110 42.12 3.88 21.31
C GLY A 110 41.05 3.80 22.41
N PHE A 111 41.46 3.21 23.55
CA PHE A 111 40.82 3.13 24.87
C PHE A 111 39.83 1.98 25.13
#